data_AF-A0A2G6T3N2-F1
#
_entry.id   AF-A0A2G6T3N2-F1
#
_cell.length_a   1.000
_cell.length_b   1.000
_cell.length_c   1.000
_cell.angle_alpha   90.00
_cell.angle_beta   90.00
_cell.angle_gamma   90.00
#
_symmetry.space_group_name_H-M   'P 1'
#
loop_
_entity.id
_entity.type
_entity.pdbx_description
1 polymer ?
#
loop_
_entity_poly.entity_id
_entity_poly.type
_entity_poly.pdbx_seq_one_letter_code
_entity_poly.pdbx_strand_id
1 'polypeptide(L)'
;MKTRATLILPLIVGAALAASSALVHAQNTMDVKLLGVTFIEAPPGKDKNLVPFATSGDLEKVEVNAIATARAGLFNQWTNSFFDKGDVRVTAVFPDKTTQSLGQAEMGGFPKFSADARSRSFSLSVNRLPDKTVSGLIFEGTVPLSVAKGTKKAAQAFDPGKPGPVKLGDVEIQHFKLDGKSLQLQGNDALLRIKALSFKPASGPVVRAERGGWSRMNNEHQQTWNFDTALTRGELQAELYEGLETIRQPIRFVIGRPW
;
A
#
# COMPACT_ATOMS: atom_id res chain seq x y z
N MET A 1 -10.50 70.19 33.65
CA MET A 1 -9.77 69.11 34.36
C MET A 1 -9.68 67.87 33.46
N LYS A 2 -8.45 67.45 33.18
CA LYS A 2 -7.94 66.10 32.81
C LYS A 2 -8.77 65.18 31.88
N THR A 3 -8.23 65.02 30.67
CA THR A 3 -7.98 63.79 29.88
C THR A 3 -8.41 62.44 30.48
N ARG A 4 -9.03 61.59 29.63
CA ARG A 4 -8.42 60.34 29.12
C ARG A 4 -9.24 59.72 27.99
N ALA A 5 -8.57 59.50 26.86
CA ALA A 5 -9.00 58.61 25.80
C ALA A 5 -8.85 57.15 26.24
N THR A 6 -9.71 56.27 25.75
CA THR A 6 -9.42 54.84 25.65
C THR A 6 -10.11 54.29 24.42
N LEU A 7 -9.31 54.10 23.36
CA LEU A 7 -9.64 53.25 22.22
C LEU A 7 -9.84 51.81 22.71
N ILE A 8 -10.89 51.13 22.28
CA ILE A 8 -10.95 49.67 22.22
C ILE A 8 -11.50 49.31 20.84
N LEU A 9 -10.64 48.70 20.00
CA LEU A 9 -10.98 48.18 18.68
C LEU A 9 -12.04 47.07 18.76
N PRO A 10 -12.91 46.91 17.74
CA PRO A 10 -13.72 45.72 17.58
C PRO A 10 -12.85 44.57 17.07
N LEU A 11 -12.82 43.48 17.84
CA LEU A 11 -12.17 42.22 17.50
C LEU A 11 -13.00 41.51 16.42
N ILE A 12 -12.79 41.87 15.16
CA ILE A 12 -13.28 41.11 14.01
C ILE A 12 -12.31 39.93 13.80
N VAL A 13 -12.63 38.78 14.37
CA VAL A 13 -11.99 37.50 14.04
C VAL A 13 -13.03 36.58 13.44
N GLY A 14 -12.97 36.49 12.11
CA GLY A 14 -13.12 35.26 11.32
C GLY A 14 -14.24 34.30 11.68
N ALA A 15 -15.48 34.63 11.29
CA ALA A 15 -16.51 33.64 10.99
C ALA A 15 -16.65 33.53 9.46
N ALA A 16 -15.63 32.98 8.79
CA ALA A 16 -15.77 32.57 7.40
C ALA A 16 -16.37 31.16 7.37
N LEU A 17 -17.71 31.17 7.37
CA LEU A 17 -18.63 30.12 6.91
C LEU A 17 -17.96 28.91 6.28
N ALA A 18 -17.91 27.82 7.05
CA ALA A 18 -17.88 26.47 6.55
C ALA A 18 -19.17 26.23 5.75
N ALA A 19 -19.16 26.62 4.47
CA ALA A 19 -20.12 26.17 3.49
C ALA A 19 -19.87 24.67 3.29
N SER A 20 -20.58 23.91 4.11
CA SER A 20 -20.71 22.47 4.09
C SER A 20 -21.42 22.09 2.80
N SER A 21 -20.64 21.90 1.74
CA SER A 21 -21.07 21.04 0.65
C SER A 21 -21.18 19.64 1.24
N ALA A 22 -22.40 19.27 1.62
CA ALA A 22 -22.82 17.89 1.84
C ALA A 22 -22.72 17.11 0.52
N LEU A 23 -21.49 16.90 0.06
CA LEU A 23 -21.14 15.68 -0.63
C LEU A 23 -21.35 14.60 0.43
N VAL A 24 -22.37 13.78 0.18
CA VAL A 24 -22.58 12.47 0.80
C VAL A 24 -21.21 11.88 1.14
N HIS A 25 -20.77 12.09 2.38
CA HIS A 25 -19.65 11.37 2.94
C HIS A 25 -20.22 9.97 3.14
N ALA A 26 -20.13 9.14 2.09
CA ALA A 26 -19.90 7.73 2.30
C ALA A 26 -18.84 7.70 3.41
N GLN A 27 -19.20 7.18 4.59
CA GLN A 27 -18.31 7.12 5.74
C GLN A 27 -16.97 6.57 5.22
N ASN A 28 -15.94 7.41 5.14
CA ASN A 28 -14.68 7.01 4.53
C ASN A 28 -14.24 5.75 5.26
N THR A 29 -14.26 4.62 4.54
CA THR A 29 -13.99 3.29 5.08
C THR A 29 -12.54 3.17 5.55
N MET A 30 -11.70 4.14 5.18
CA MET A 30 -10.32 4.29 5.61
C MET A 30 -10.00 5.72 6.04
N ASP A 31 -9.07 5.84 6.98
CA ASP A 31 -8.37 7.07 7.30
C ASP A 31 -6.98 7.04 6.66
N VAL A 32 -6.48 8.18 6.19
CA VAL A 32 -5.17 8.27 5.54
C VAL A 32 -4.38 9.43 6.13
N LYS A 33 -3.18 9.11 6.61
CA LYS A 33 -2.29 10.07 7.25
C LYS A 33 -0.92 10.11 6.56
N LEU A 34 -0.47 11.31 6.24
CA LEU A 34 0.90 11.57 5.84
C LEU A 34 1.85 11.33 7.02
N LEU A 35 2.88 10.51 6.81
CA LEU A 35 3.93 10.28 7.80
C LEU A 35 5.13 11.20 7.61
N GLY A 36 5.52 11.42 6.36
CA GLY A 36 6.73 12.16 6.04
C GLY A 36 6.97 12.24 4.54
N VAL A 37 7.94 13.06 4.17
CA VAL A 37 8.31 13.31 2.78
C VAL A 37 9.83 13.22 2.67
N THR A 38 10.30 12.59 1.61
CA THR A 38 11.71 12.52 1.24
C THR A 38 11.92 13.32 -0.03
N PHE A 39 12.91 14.22 -0.02
CA PHE A 39 13.36 14.96 -1.19
C PHE A 39 14.78 14.51 -1.54
N ILE A 40 14.95 14.00 -2.75
CA ILE A 40 16.23 13.74 -3.41
C ILE A 40 16.25 14.70 -4.60
N GLU A 41 17.23 15.60 -4.66
CA GLU A 41 17.31 16.61 -5.71
C GLU A 41 18.63 16.51 -6.46
N ALA A 42 18.56 16.50 -7.78
CA ALA A 42 19.72 16.72 -8.61
C ALA A 42 20.17 18.20 -8.50
N PRO A 43 21.48 18.49 -8.57
CA PRO A 43 21.99 19.86 -8.59
C PRO A 43 21.26 20.72 -9.63
N PRO A 44 20.90 21.98 -9.32
CA PRO A 44 20.20 22.85 -10.28
C PRO A 44 21.09 23.15 -11.50
N GLY A 45 20.49 23.20 -12.71
CA GLY A 45 21.16 23.61 -13.95
C GLY A 45 21.09 22.59 -15.09
N LYS A 46 21.86 22.82 -16.16
CA LYS A 46 21.94 21.95 -17.37
C LYS A 46 22.32 20.50 -17.05
N ASP A 47 22.91 20.28 -15.89
CA ASP A 47 23.39 18.97 -15.42
C ASP A 47 22.27 18.06 -14.90
N LYS A 48 21.04 18.57 -14.68
CA LYS A 48 19.87 17.74 -14.34
C LYS A 48 19.54 16.71 -15.43
N ASN A 49 19.98 16.92 -16.66
CA ASN A 49 19.77 15.99 -17.78
C ASN A 49 20.94 15.02 -17.97
N LEU A 50 21.98 15.11 -17.12
CA LEU A 50 23.14 14.23 -17.15
C LEU A 50 22.94 13.13 -16.12
N VAL A 51 23.02 11.87 -16.57
CA VAL A 51 23.07 10.70 -15.69
C VAL A 51 24.55 10.39 -15.44
N PRO A 52 25.06 10.46 -14.20
CA PRO A 52 26.45 10.10 -13.94
C PRO A 52 26.69 8.64 -14.31
N PHE A 53 27.78 8.38 -15.03
CA PHE A 53 28.15 7.01 -15.42
C PHE A 53 28.26 6.10 -14.18
N ALA A 54 27.65 4.92 -14.25
CA ALA A 54 27.60 3.91 -13.17
C ALA A 54 26.81 4.29 -11.89
N THR A 55 25.91 5.28 -11.93
CA THR A 55 24.94 5.46 -10.83
C THR A 55 23.82 4.43 -10.88
N SER A 56 23.44 3.90 -9.72
CA SER A 56 22.24 3.09 -9.51
C SER A 56 21.34 3.81 -8.50
N GLY A 57 20.08 4.06 -8.87
CA GLY A 57 19.09 4.80 -8.06
C GLY A 57 18.58 6.08 -8.71
N ASP A 58 17.55 6.68 -8.11
CA ASP A 58 16.92 7.92 -8.60
C ASP A 58 17.79 9.14 -8.29
N LEU A 59 18.10 9.95 -9.31
CA LEU A 59 18.91 11.18 -9.18
C LEU A 59 18.11 12.38 -8.69
N GLU A 60 16.79 12.34 -8.91
CA GLU A 60 15.83 13.30 -8.38
C GLU A 60 14.55 12.52 -8.06
N LYS A 61 14.05 12.65 -6.84
CA LYS A 61 12.81 12.02 -6.39
C LYS A 61 12.19 12.81 -5.26
N VAL A 62 10.89 13.07 -5.35
CA VAL A 62 10.09 13.42 -4.18
C VAL A 62 9.17 12.26 -3.86
N GLU A 63 9.29 11.71 -2.66
CA GLU A 63 8.53 10.56 -2.20
C GLU A 63 7.74 10.90 -0.93
N VAL A 64 6.44 10.66 -0.99
CA VAL A 64 5.48 10.89 0.08
C VAL A 64 5.17 9.57 0.73
N ASN A 65 5.40 9.45 2.03
CA ASN A 65 5.13 8.25 2.80
C ASN A 65 3.85 8.44 3.61
N ALA A 66 2.87 7.56 3.45
CA ALA A 66 1.59 7.64 4.15
C ALA A 66 1.18 6.28 4.75
N ILE A 67 0.29 6.35 5.73
CA ILE A 67 -0.43 5.20 6.30
C ILE A 67 -1.89 5.32 5.95
N ALA A 68 -2.48 4.22 5.48
CA ALA A 68 -3.92 4.03 5.48
C ALA A 68 -4.33 3.13 6.65
N THR A 69 -5.41 3.47 7.33
CA THR A 69 -6.02 2.70 8.42
C THR A 69 -7.47 2.41 8.09
N ALA A 70 -7.82 1.13 7.96
CA ALA A 70 -9.17 0.68 7.70
C ALA A 70 -10.02 0.76 8.98
N ARG A 71 -11.19 1.39 8.87
CA ARG A 71 -12.18 1.45 9.97
C ARG A 71 -12.90 0.11 10.14
N ALA A 72 -13.06 -0.63 9.04
CA ALA A 72 -13.60 -1.97 9.00
C ALA A 72 -12.81 -2.82 7.99
N GLY A 73 -12.70 -4.12 8.26
CA GLY A 73 -11.93 -5.04 7.43
C GLY A 73 -10.43 -5.07 7.76
N LEU A 74 -9.68 -5.73 6.87
CA LEU A 74 -8.26 -6.01 7.01
C LEU A 74 -7.57 -5.75 5.67
N PHE A 75 -6.43 -5.08 5.66
CA PHE A 75 -5.63 -4.96 4.45
C PHE A 75 -5.11 -6.31 4.02
N ASN A 76 -5.24 -6.54 2.72
CA ASN A 76 -4.70 -7.74 2.12
C ASN A 76 -3.18 -7.58 1.92
N GLN A 77 -2.39 -8.50 2.49
CA GLN A 77 -0.93 -8.44 2.55
C GLN A 77 -0.23 -8.88 1.25
N TRP A 78 -0.67 -8.35 0.10
CA TRP A 78 0.05 -8.53 -1.18
C TRP A 78 1.08 -7.42 -1.35
N THR A 79 2.31 -7.84 -1.59
CA THR A 79 3.47 -6.94 -1.63
C THR A 79 3.90 -6.57 -3.05
N ASN A 80 3.51 -7.34 -4.08
CA ASN A 80 4.04 -7.13 -5.43
C ASN A 80 2.92 -7.08 -6.47
N SER A 81 2.83 -5.95 -7.17
CA SER A 81 1.88 -5.66 -8.25
C SER A 81 0.57 -5.03 -7.78
N PHE A 82 0.62 -3.72 -7.61
CA PHE A 82 -0.56 -2.89 -7.76
C PHE A 82 -1.11 -3.09 -9.18
N PHE A 83 -2.07 -4.01 -9.36
CA PHE A 83 -2.78 -4.18 -10.65
C PHE A 83 -3.53 -2.91 -11.05
N ASP A 84 -3.81 -2.06 -10.07
CA ASP A 84 -4.32 -0.71 -10.20
C ASP A 84 -3.32 0.24 -9.52
N LYS A 85 -2.68 1.12 -10.30
CA LYS A 85 -1.69 2.08 -9.79
C LYS A 85 -2.34 3.34 -9.19
N GLY A 86 -3.67 3.44 -9.22
CA GLY A 86 -4.38 4.68 -8.88
C GLY A 86 -4.25 5.75 -9.96
N ASP A 87 -4.78 6.92 -9.68
CA ASP A 87 -4.82 8.06 -10.60
C ASP A 87 -4.29 9.35 -9.97
N VAL A 88 -3.51 9.23 -8.89
CA VAL A 88 -2.92 10.36 -8.18
C VAL A 88 -2.05 11.18 -9.13
N ARG A 89 -2.39 12.45 -9.29
CA ARG A 89 -1.62 13.43 -10.05
C ARG A 89 -0.75 14.25 -9.13
N VAL A 90 0.40 14.67 -9.64
CA VAL A 90 1.32 15.55 -8.93
C VAL A 90 1.34 16.90 -9.62
N THR A 91 1.19 17.97 -8.84
CA THR A 91 1.27 19.36 -9.32
C THR A 91 2.31 20.11 -8.52
N ALA A 92 3.26 20.74 -9.20
CA ALA A 92 4.21 21.67 -8.59
C ALA A 92 3.56 23.04 -8.40
N VAL A 93 3.86 23.68 -7.27
CA VAL A 93 3.47 25.05 -6.93
C VAL A 93 4.73 25.90 -6.88
N PHE A 94 4.70 27.04 -7.57
CA PHE A 94 5.83 27.98 -7.63
C PHE A 94 5.65 29.16 -6.67
N PRO A 95 6.70 29.96 -6.39
CA PRO A 95 6.62 31.12 -5.48
C PRO A 95 5.59 32.17 -5.90
N ASP A 96 5.35 32.32 -7.20
CA ASP A 96 4.34 33.20 -7.79
C ASP A 96 2.91 32.62 -7.76
N LYS A 97 2.72 31.48 -7.08
CA LYS A 97 1.47 30.72 -6.96
C LYS A 97 0.98 30.10 -8.27
N THR A 98 1.76 30.18 -9.36
CA THR A 98 1.46 29.42 -10.57
C THR A 98 1.72 27.93 -10.32
N THR A 99 1.05 27.08 -11.11
CA THR A 99 1.11 25.63 -10.95
C THR A 99 1.49 24.94 -12.25
N GLN A 100 2.22 23.83 -12.14
CA GLN A 100 2.56 22.97 -13.28
C GLN A 100 2.28 21.50 -12.95
N SER A 101 1.53 20.82 -13.83
CA SER A 101 1.32 19.37 -13.72
C SER A 101 2.63 18.62 -13.98
N LEU A 102 2.96 17.65 -13.13
CA LEU A 102 4.09 16.73 -13.28
C LEU A 102 3.64 15.33 -13.76
N GLY A 103 2.35 15.12 -14.00
CA GLY A 103 1.80 13.84 -14.42
C GLY A 103 1.31 12.98 -13.25
N GLN A 104 1.27 11.66 -13.46
CA GLN A 104 0.84 10.70 -12.45
C GLN A 104 1.98 10.35 -11.50
N ALA A 105 1.65 10.24 -10.20
CA ALA A 105 2.57 9.72 -9.21
C ALA A 105 2.77 8.22 -9.43
N GLU A 106 3.99 7.76 -9.21
CA GLU A 106 4.27 6.35 -9.10
C GLU A 106 3.89 5.89 -7.69
N MET A 107 3.00 4.90 -7.58
CA MET A 107 2.73 4.25 -6.31
C MET A 107 3.74 3.12 -6.10
N GLY A 108 4.53 3.24 -5.04
CA GLY A 108 5.66 2.37 -4.76
C GLY A 108 5.81 1.99 -3.29
N GLY A 109 6.95 1.35 -3.00
CA GLY A 109 7.37 0.97 -1.66
C GLY A 109 6.99 -0.45 -1.25
N PHE A 110 7.71 -0.97 -0.26
CA PHE A 110 7.35 -2.21 0.44
C PHE A 110 6.31 -1.89 1.51
N PRO A 111 5.03 -2.26 1.32
CA PRO A 111 4.01 -1.95 2.30
C PRO A 111 4.31 -2.67 3.61
N LYS A 112 4.34 -1.92 4.71
CA LYS A 112 4.36 -2.47 6.07
C LYS A 112 2.93 -2.56 6.56
N PHE A 113 2.59 -3.65 7.23
CA PHE A 113 1.26 -3.88 7.78
C PHE A 113 1.33 -3.91 9.30
N SER A 114 0.30 -3.40 9.98
CA SER A 114 0.13 -3.61 11.41
C SER A 114 -0.12 -5.09 11.71
N ALA A 115 0.14 -5.52 12.96
CA ALA A 115 -0.04 -6.92 13.36
C ALA A 115 -1.49 -7.42 13.20
N ASP A 116 -2.47 -6.53 13.38
CA ASP A 116 -3.89 -6.78 13.16
C ASP A 116 -4.33 -6.58 11.70
N ALA A 117 -3.39 -6.26 10.79
CA ALA A 117 -3.62 -5.93 9.39
C ALA A 117 -4.60 -4.77 9.13
N ARG A 118 -4.93 -3.93 10.12
CA ARG A 118 -5.84 -2.78 9.93
C ARG A 118 -5.15 -1.54 9.39
N SER A 119 -3.83 -1.48 9.41
CA SER A 119 -3.06 -0.37 8.85
C SER A 119 -2.03 -0.87 7.86
N ARG A 120 -1.83 -0.12 6.77
CA ARG A 120 -0.75 -0.36 5.81
C ARG A 120 -0.05 0.94 5.42
N SER A 121 1.26 0.88 5.21
CA SER A 121 1.99 1.98 4.59
C SER A 121 1.94 1.90 3.07
N PHE A 122 2.04 3.06 2.41
CA PHE A 122 2.26 3.18 0.98
C PHE A 122 3.08 4.44 0.69
N SER A 123 3.75 4.47 -0.47
CA SER A 123 4.41 5.69 -0.93
C SER A 123 3.97 6.12 -2.32
N LEU A 124 4.07 7.42 -2.57
CA LEU A 124 3.79 8.06 -3.84
C LEU A 124 5.00 8.89 -4.24
N SER A 125 5.52 8.70 -5.44
CA SER A 125 6.73 9.39 -5.89
C SER A 125 6.58 10.07 -7.25
N VAL A 126 7.42 11.09 -7.46
CA VAL A 126 7.71 11.68 -8.76
C VAL A 126 9.23 11.80 -8.91
N ASN A 127 9.75 11.43 -10.08
CA ASN A 127 11.21 11.31 -10.30
C ASN A 127 11.81 12.53 -11.02
N ARG A 128 11.03 13.62 -11.17
CA ARG A 128 11.50 14.86 -11.81
C ARG A 128 10.75 16.07 -11.28
N LEU A 129 11.50 17.09 -10.85
CA LEU A 129 10.96 18.41 -10.58
C LEU A 129 11.24 19.35 -11.76
N PRO A 130 10.40 20.39 -11.95
CA PRO A 130 10.70 21.46 -12.91
C PRO A 130 12.06 22.12 -12.63
N ASP A 131 12.64 22.73 -13.65
CA ASP A 131 13.92 23.45 -13.52
C ASP A 131 13.76 24.81 -12.80
N LYS A 132 12.51 25.25 -12.58
CA LYS A 132 12.18 26.44 -11.77
C LYS A 132 12.06 26.06 -10.29
N THR A 133 12.42 26.98 -9.40
CA THR A 133 12.25 26.83 -7.95
C THR A 133 10.80 26.48 -7.60
N VAL A 134 10.59 25.28 -7.07
CA VAL A 134 9.31 24.79 -6.55
C VAL A 134 9.16 25.22 -5.08
N SER A 135 8.01 25.74 -4.69
CA SER A 135 7.64 26.08 -3.30
C SER A 135 6.88 24.95 -2.61
N GLY A 136 6.25 24.06 -3.37
CA GLY A 136 5.57 22.89 -2.84
C GLY A 136 5.02 21.97 -3.92
N LEU A 137 4.50 20.83 -3.49
CA LEU A 137 3.85 19.84 -4.34
C LEU A 137 2.45 19.52 -3.81
N ILE A 138 1.54 19.23 -4.73
CA ILE A 138 0.20 18.72 -4.43
C ILE A 138 0.08 17.34 -5.07
N PHE A 139 -0.17 16.32 -4.25
CA PHE A 139 -0.54 14.98 -4.70
C PHE A 139 -2.04 14.82 -4.50
N GLU A 140 -2.80 14.65 -5.58
CA GLU A 140 -4.27 14.62 -5.53
C GLU A 140 -4.85 13.56 -6.50
N GLY A 141 -5.80 12.78 -6.02
CA GLY A 141 -6.47 11.72 -6.79
C GLY A 141 -6.92 10.59 -5.88
N THR A 142 -6.95 9.36 -6.39
CA THR A 142 -7.37 8.17 -5.66
C THR A 142 -6.27 7.12 -5.59
N VAL A 143 -6.09 6.57 -4.39
CA VAL A 143 -5.22 5.41 -4.15
C VAL A 143 -6.06 4.13 -4.01
N PRO A 144 -5.75 3.06 -4.76
CA PRO A 144 -6.46 1.79 -4.64
C PRO A 144 -5.88 0.99 -3.47
N LEU A 145 -6.74 0.69 -2.50
CA LEU A 145 -6.39 -0.02 -1.29
C LEU A 145 -7.24 -1.30 -1.20
N SER A 146 -6.59 -2.46 -1.31
CA SER A 146 -7.27 -3.75 -1.25
C SER A 146 -7.48 -4.21 0.19
N VAL A 147 -8.74 -4.44 0.54
CA VAL A 147 -9.18 -4.89 1.87
C VAL A 147 -10.01 -6.16 1.78
N ALA A 148 -10.07 -6.90 2.87
CA ALA A 148 -10.96 -8.02 3.10
C ALA A 148 -11.96 -7.65 4.19
N LYS A 149 -13.20 -8.13 4.09
CA LYS A 149 -14.22 -7.96 5.14
C LYS A 149 -13.90 -8.78 6.39
N GLY A 150 -13.18 -9.89 6.22
CA GLY A 150 -12.79 -10.77 7.31
C GLY A 150 -11.93 -11.93 6.82
N THR A 151 -11.84 -12.97 7.64
CA THR A 151 -11.12 -14.19 7.30
C THR A 151 -11.91 -15.44 7.71
N LYS A 152 -11.72 -16.52 6.94
CA LYS A 152 -12.22 -17.87 7.27
C LYS A 152 -11.08 -18.86 7.36
N LYS A 153 -11.27 -19.94 8.11
CA LYS A 153 -10.35 -21.08 8.13
C LYS A 153 -10.81 -22.14 7.14
N ALA A 154 -9.85 -22.73 6.44
CA ALA A 154 -10.05 -23.89 5.59
C ALA A 154 -8.97 -24.93 5.89
N ALA A 155 -9.31 -26.20 5.76
CA ALA A 155 -8.38 -27.29 5.99
C ALA A 155 -8.64 -28.43 5.01
N GLN A 156 -7.60 -29.15 4.64
CA GLN A 156 -7.70 -30.34 3.81
C GLN A 156 -6.61 -31.34 4.19
N ALA A 157 -6.94 -32.62 4.13
CA ALA A 157 -5.94 -33.68 4.16
C ALA A 157 -4.87 -33.44 3.08
N PHE A 158 -3.61 -33.52 3.49
CA PHE A 158 -2.46 -33.26 2.65
C PHE A 158 -1.54 -34.48 2.67
N ASP A 159 -1.20 -34.98 1.47
CA ASP A 159 -0.31 -36.12 1.29
C ASP A 159 0.74 -35.77 0.22
N PRO A 160 1.97 -35.41 0.62
CA PRO A 160 3.09 -35.17 -0.28
C PRO A 160 3.35 -36.29 -1.29
N GLY A 161 3.07 -37.55 -0.92
CA GLY A 161 3.29 -38.72 -1.77
C GLY A 161 2.21 -38.93 -2.83
N LYS A 162 1.11 -38.18 -2.76
CA LYS A 162 0.02 -38.19 -3.75
C LYS A 162 -0.19 -36.78 -4.28
N PRO A 163 0.70 -36.28 -5.14
CA PRO A 163 0.54 -34.96 -5.74
C PRO A 163 -0.75 -34.93 -6.55
N GLY A 164 -1.66 -34.08 -6.12
CA GLY A 164 -2.96 -33.85 -6.74
C GLY A 164 -3.47 -32.46 -6.36
N PRO A 165 -4.58 -32.00 -6.97
CA PRO A 165 -5.11 -30.68 -6.66
C PRO A 165 -5.50 -30.60 -5.17
N VAL A 166 -5.04 -29.53 -4.52
CA VAL A 166 -5.36 -29.23 -3.12
C VAL A 166 -6.36 -28.08 -3.14
N LYS A 167 -7.53 -28.29 -2.56
CA LYS A 167 -8.58 -27.31 -2.39
C LYS A 167 -8.69 -26.86 -0.94
N LEU A 168 -8.22 -25.65 -0.67
CA LEU A 168 -8.40 -24.98 0.62
C LEU A 168 -9.62 -24.07 0.53
N GLY A 169 -10.79 -24.62 0.89
CA GLY A 169 -12.06 -23.88 0.81
C GLY A 169 -12.45 -23.59 -0.64
N ASP A 170 -12.48 -22.30 -1.02
CA ASP A 170 -12.73 -21.83 -2.37
C ASP A 170 -11.44 -21.53 -3.17
N VAL A 171 -10.27 -21.82 -2.59
CA VAL A 171 -8.97 -21.70 -3.26
C VAL A 171 -8.56 -23.05 -3.83
N GLU A 172 -8.52 -23.15 -5.15
CA GLU A 172 -8.01 -24.32 -5.86
C GLU A 172 -6.52 -24.15 -6.17
N ILE A 173 -5.69 -25.00 -5.58
CA ILE A 173 -4.28 -25.15 -5.88
C ILE A 173 -4.17 -26.22 -6.96
N GLN A 174 -3.81 -25.80 -8.18
CA GLN A 174 -3.73 -26.68 -9.34
C GLN A 174 -2.52 -27.60 -9.24
N HIS A 175 -1.38 -27.06 -8.82
CA HIS A 175 -0.15 -27.82 -8.62
C HIS A 175 0.54 -27.36 -7.35
N PHE A 176 1.25 -28.28 -6.69
CA PHE A 176 2.18 -27.94 -5.63
C PHE A 176 3.50 -28.70 -5.82
N LYS A 177 4.58 -28.09 -5.36
CA LYS A 177 5.91 -28.69 -5.32
C LYS A 177 6.49 -28.55 -3.92
N LEU A 178 7.19 -29.58 -3.47
CA LEU A 178 7.93 -29.58 -2.22
C LEU A 178 9.42 -29.54 -2.51
N ASP A 179 10.11 -28.63 -1.83
CA ASP A 179 11.56 -28.54 -1.81
C ASP A 179 12.04 -28.42 -0.36
N GLY A 180 12.40 -29.56 0.23
CA GLY A 180 12.70 -29.68 1.66
C GLY A 180 11.52 -29.25 2.53
N LYS A 181 11.65 -28.09 3.19
CA LYS A 181 10.61 -27.49 4.05
C LYS A 181 9.82 -26.39 3.34
N SER A 182 10.06 -26.19 2.06
CA SER A 182 9.38 -25.18 1.24
C SER A 182 8.28 -25.81 0.41
N LEU A 183 7.09 -25.21 0.46
CA LEU A 183 5.92 -25.58 -0.32
C LEU A 183 5.64 -24.48 -1.34
N GLN A 184 5.80 -24.81 -2.61
CA GLN A 184 5.41 -23.96 -3.71
C GLN A 184 3.99 -24.34 -4.16
N LEU A 185 3.10 -23.37 -4.22
CA LEU A 185 1.71 -23.49 -4.69
C LEU A 185 1.58 -22.78 -6.02
N GLN A 186 0.89 -23.38 -6.97
CA GLN A 186 0.62 -22.83 -8.30
C GLN A 186 -0.87 -22.91 -8.63
N GLY A 187 -1.41 -21.84 -9.20
CA GLY A 187 -2.84 -21.72 -9.47
C GLY A 187 -3.21 -20.35 -10.02
N ASN A 188 -4.49 -19.99 -9.90
CA ASN A 188 -5.02 -18.72 -10.39
C ASN A 188 -5.04 -17.63 -9.29
N ASP A 189 -5.72 -16.52 -9.56
CA ASP A 189 -5.93 -15.40 -8.64
C ASP A 189 -6.53 -15.82 -7.29
N ALA A 190 -7.17 -16.99 -7.17
CA ALA A 190 -7.68 -17.46 -5.87
C ALA A 190 -6.56 -17.69 -4.85
N LEU A 191 -5.32 -17.95 -5.30
CA LEU A 191 -4.16 -17.98 -4.41
C LEU A 191 -3.97 -16.63 -3.69
N LEU A 192 -4.48 -15.52 -4.25
CA LEU A 192 -4.50 -14.18 -3.62
C LEU A 192 -5.33 -14.10 -2.33
N ARG A 193 -6.02 -15.19 -1.99
CA ARG A 193 -6.89 -15.23 -0.83
C ARG A 193 -6.22 -15.89 0.35
N ILE A 194 -5.12 -16.61 0.15
CA ILE A 194 -4.39 -17.24 1.25
C ILE A 194 -3.69 -16.14 2.06
N LYS A 195 -4.21 -15.86 3.27
CA LYS A 195 -3.61 -14.92 4.24
C LYS A 195 -2.46 -15.59 4.99
N ALA A 196 -2.72 -16.76 5.53
CA ALA A 196 -1.76 -17.55 6.29
C ALA A 196 -1.92 -19.03 5.95
N LEU A 197 -0.82 -19.77 6.01
CA LEU A 197 -0.77 -21.20 5.80
C LEU A 197 -0.17 -21.86 7.04
N SER A 198 -0.67 -23.05 7.39
CA SER A 198 -0.17 -23.86 8.49
C SER A 198 -0.38 -25.33 8.19
N PHE A 199 0.41 -26.19 8.82
CA PHE A 199 0.37 -27.63 8.61
C PHE A 199 0.24 -28.34 9.96
N LYS A 200 -0.71 -29.27 10.04
CA LYS A 200 -0.90 -30.14 11.19
C LYS A 200 -0.42 -31.55 10.83
N PRO A 201 0.79 -31.97 11.27
CA PRO A 201 1.22 -33.36 11.13
C PRO A 201 0.30 -34.28 11.94
N ALA A 202 0.19 -35.54 11.53
CA ALA A 202 -0.61 -36.53 12.27
C ALA A 202 -0.13 -36.74 13.73
N SER A 203 1.14 -36.46 14.00
CA SER A 203 1.83 -36.76 15.25
C SER A 203 2.09 -35.55 16.17
N GLY A 204 1.62 -34.35 15.82
CA GLY A 204 2.14 -33.15 16.50
C GLY A 204 1.31 -31.87 16.40
N PRO A 205 1.86 -30.76 16.94
CA PRO A 205 1.20 -29.47 16.96
C PRO A 205 1.12 -28.84 15.56
N VAL A 206 0.22 -27.86 15.43
CA VAL A 206 0.11 -27.07 14.20
C VAL A 206 1.37 -26.22 14.02
N VAL A 207 1.99 -26.32 12.86
CA VAL A 207 3.15 -25.53 12.44
C VAL A 207 2.69 -24.43 11.51
N ARG A 208 3.05 -23.18 11.82
CA ARG A 208 2.76 -22.03 10.95
C ARG A 208 3.81 -21.91 9.86
N ALA A 209 3.38 -21.62 8.63
CA ALA A 209 4.28 -21.29 7.55
C ALA A 209 4.65 -19.80 7.56
N GLU A 210 5.87 -19.51 7.16
CA GLU A 210 6.32 -18.18 6.76
C GLU A 210 6.12 -18.01 5.26
N ARG A 211 5.67 -16.83 4.85
CA ARG A 211 5.53 -16.52 3.42
C ARG A 211 6.93 -16.27 2.83
N GLY A 212 7.26 -17.00 1.77
CA GLY A 212 8.47 -16.82 1.00
C GLY A 212 8.25 -15.88 -0.19
N GLY A 213 8.58 -16.34 -1.39
CA GLY A 213 8.43 -15.60 -2.63
C GLY A 213 7.04 -15.65 -3.24
N TRP A 214 6.78 -14.71 -4.15
CA TRP A 214 5.60 -14.67 -4.98
C TRP A 214 5.99 -14.29 -6.41
N SER A 215 5.44 -14.99 -7.40
CA SER A 215 5.63 -14.67 -8.81
C SER A 215 4.33 -14.85 -9.58
N ARG A 216 4.26 -14.19 -10.72
CA ARG A 216 3.17 -14.30 -11.68
C ARG A 216 3.77 -14.47 -13.07
N MET A 217 3.28 -15.45 -13.81
CA MET A 217 3.57 -15.62 -15.23
C MET A 217 2.23 -15.74 -15.96
N ASN A 218 1.88 -14.75 -16.77
CA ASN A 218 0.57 -14.64 -17.42
C ASN A 218 -0.60 -14.69 -16.41
N ASN A 219 -1.47 -15.69 -16.47
CA ASN A 219 -2.59 -15.85 -15.52
C ASN A 219 -2.27 -16.83 -14.38
N GLU A 220 -1.04 -17.30 -14.32
CA GLU A 220 -0.59 -18.26 -13.34
C GLU A 220 0.17 -17.56 -12.21
N HIS A 221 -0.25 -17.84 -10.99
CA HIS A 221 0.32 -17.32 -9.76
C HIS A 221 1.08 -18.43 -9.06
N GLN A 222 2.26 -18.12 -8.53
CA GLN A 222 3.07 -19.06 -7.76
C GLN A 222 3.47 -18.46 -6.42
N GLN A 223 3.12 -19.13 -5.31
CA GLN A 223 3.46 -18.71 -3.95
C GLN A 223 4.36 -19.74 -3.28
N THR A 224 5.39 -19.27 -2.60
CA THR A 224 6.25 -20.11 -1.78
C THR A 224 5.93 -19.90 -0.30
N TRP A 225 5.84 -21.00 0.45
CA TRP A 225 5.57 -21.03 1.88
C TRP A 225 6.61 -21.92 2.57
N ASN A 226 7.30 -21.39 3.57
CA ASN A 226 8.36 -22.09 4.28
C ASN A 226 7.86 -22.57 5.63
N PHE A 227 8.10 -23.83 5.96
CA PHE A 227 7.79 -24.42 7.25
C PHE A 227 9.06 -24.66 8.05
N ASP A 228 8.96 -24.70 9.37
CA ASP A 228 10.07 -25.10 10.25
C ASP A 228 10.28 -26.63 10.27
N THR A 229 9.35 -27.39 9.69
CA THR A 229 9.33 -28.85 9.64
C THR A 229 9.17 -29.39 8.22
N ALA A 230 9.56 -30.63 8.00
CA ALA A 230 9.30 -31.33 6.75
C ALA A 230 7.81 -31.67 6.64
N LEU A 231 7.24 -31.42 5.47
CA LEU A 231 5.84 -31.73 5.21
C LEU A 231 5.70 -33.23 4.91
N THR A 232 4.91 -33.90 5.75
CA THR A 232 4.56 -35.33 5.62
C THR A 232 3.04 -35.46 5.45
N ARG A 233 2.47 -36.66 5.56
CA ARG A 233 1.00 -36.81 5.57
C ARG A 233 0.41 -36.12 6.81
N GLY A 234 -0.60 -35.30 6.60
CA GLY A 234 -1.27 -34.55 7.66
C GLY A 234 -2.43 -33.73 7.11
N GLU A 235 -2.62 -32.54 7.67
CA GLU A 235 -3.65 -31.60 7.24
C GLU A 235 -3.03 -30.24 6.94
N LEU A 236 -3.22 -29.75 5.72
CA LEU A 236 -2.86 -28.39 5.34
C LEU A 236 -4.04 -27.47 5.71
N GLN A 237 -3.75 -26.41 6.44
CA GLN A 237 -4.72 -25.44 6.93
C GLN A 237 -4.37 -24.06 6.39
N ALA A 238 -5.37 -23.30 5.99
CA ALA A 238 -5.23 -21.92 5.59
C ALA A 238 -6.21 -21.00 6.32
N GLU A 239 -5.76 -19.79 6.58
CA GLU A 239 -6.63 -18.65 6.82
C GLU A 239 -6.80 -17.92 5.49
N LEU A 240 -8.05 -17.73 5.05
CA LEU A 240 -8.41 -17.15 3.76
C LEU A 240 -9.10 -15.81 3.96
N TYR A 241 -8.75 -14.81 3.15
CA TYR A 241 -9.48 -13.55 3.07
C TYR A 241 -10.88 -13.76 2.46
N GLU A 242 -11.85 -13.07 3.05
CA GLU A 242 -13.25 -13.06 2.61
C GLU A 242 -13.69 -11.68 2.17
N GLY A 243 -14.51 -11.65 1.11
CA GLY A 243 -15.06 -10.40 0.57
C GLY A 243 -13.97 -9.40 0.18
N LEU A 244 -12.97 -9.85 -0.59
CA LEU A 244 -11.94 -8.96 -1.09
C LEU A 244 -12.54 -7.87 -1.98
N GLU A 245 -12.16 -6.64 -1.71
CA GLU A 245 -12.55 -5.47 -2.49
C GLU A 245 -11.38 -4.48 -2.58
N THR A 246 -11.36 -3.70 -3.66
CA THR A 246 -10.44 -2.58 -3.80
C THR A 246 -11.21 -1.29 -3.56
N ILE A 247 -10.88 -0.59 -2.49
CA ILE A 247 -11.46 0.70 -2.20
C ILE A 247 -10.58 1.78 -2.83
N ARG A 248 -11.18 2.68 -3.61
CA ARG A 248 -10.51 3.87 -4.15
C ARG A 248 -10.62 5.01 -3.16
N GLN A 249 -9.56 5.21 -2.38
CA GLN A 249 -9.53 6.23 -1.34
C GLN A 249 -9.06 7.56 -1.94
N PRO A 250 -9.89 8.62 -1.95
CA PRO A 250 -9.43 9.94 -2.35
C PRO A 250 -8.38 10.46 -1.36
N ILE A 251 -7.34 11.09 -1.90
CA ILE A 251 -6.27 11.73 -1.15
C ILE A 251 -5.97 13.12 -1.72
N ARG A 252 -5.51 14.00 -0.85
CA ARG A 252 -4.94 15.29 -1.21
C ARG A 252 -3.84 15.65 -0.22
N PHE A 253 -2.59 15.48 -0.62
CA PHE A 253 -1.44 15.86 0.18
C PHE A 253 -0.82 17.14 -0.37
N VAL A 254 -0.79 18.19 0.44
CA VAL A 254 -0.12 19.45 0.12
C VAL A 254 1.16 19.51 0.93
N ILE A 255 2.30 19.59 0.23
CA ILE A 255 3.62 19.50 0.81
C ILE A 255 4.35 20.80 0.50
N GLY A 256 4.70 21.56 1.53
CA GLY A 256 5.63 22.67 1.39
C GLY A 256 7.06 22.15 1.24
N ARG A 257 7.89 22.85 0.47
CA ARG A 257 9.33 22.59 0.49
C ARG A 257 9.88 23.04 1.85
N PRO A 258 10.83 22.32 2.46
CA PRO A 258 11.24 22.62 3.82
C PRO A 258 12.15 23.87 3.96
N TRP A 259 12.52 24.52 2.86
CA TRP A 259 13.39 25.69 2.80
C TRP A 259 13.08 26.60 1.61
#